data_AF-A0A0G0KA17-F1
#
_entry.id   AF-A0A0G0KA17-F1
#
_cell.length_a   1.000
_cell.length_b   1.000
_cell.length_c   1.000
_cell.angle_alpha   90.00
_cell.angle_beta   90.00
_cell.angle_gamma   90.00
#
_symmetry.space_group_name_H-M   'P 1'
#
loop_
_entity.id
_entity.type
_entity.pdbx_description
1 polymer ?
#
loop_
_entity_poly.entity_id
_entity_poly.type
_entity_poly.pdbx_seq_one_letter_code
_entity_poly.pdbx_strand_id
1 'polypeptide(L)' 'METENVRLLATALSIGLGVIAPALSVGLIGSKAMEALGRNPEAESAVRTTMILAAAFAESIAIFALVVALIIKFVV' A
#
# COMPACT_ATOMS: atom_id res chain seq x y z
N MET A 1 -13.54 -27.09 -12.07
CA MET A 1 -13.79 -25.67 -11.75
C MET A 1 -13.85 -24.92 -13.06
N GLU A 2 -14.89 -24.11 -13.31
CA GLU A 2 -14.88 -23.22 -14.46
C GLU A 2 -13.71 -22.23 -14.34
N THR A 3 -12.98 -22.00 -15.43
CA THR A 3 -11.79 -21.15 -15.50
C THR A 3 -12.07 -19.74 -14.94
N GLU A 4 -13.28 -19.23 -15.12
CA GLU A 4 -13.69 -17.92 -14.58
C GLU A 4 -13.67 -17.87 -13.05
N ASN A 5 -14.09 -18.94 -12.37
CA ASN A 5 -14.07 -18.99 -10.90
C ASN A 5 -12.64 -18.99 -10.35
N VAL A 6 -11.72 -19.65 -11.05
CA VAL A 6 -10.28 -19.62 -10.71
C VAL A 6 -9.71 -18.22 -10.92
N ARG A 7 -10.08 -17.54 -12.02
CA ARG A 7 -9.66 -16.17 -12.32
C ARG A 7 -10.15 -15.17 -11.26
N LEU A 8 -11.42 -15.27 -10.85
CA LEU A 8 -12.00 -14.43 -9.80
C LEU A 8 -11.27 -14.62 -8.47
N LEU A 9 -11.01 -15.87 -8.08
CA LEU A 9 -10.28 -16.17 -6.86
C LEU A 9 -8.84 -15.65 -6.91
N ALA A 10 -8.13 -15.88 -8.02
CA ALA A 10 -6.77 -15.37 -8.22
C ALA A 10 -6.73 -13.84 -8.15
N THR A 11 -7.67 -13.15 -8.82
CA THR A 11 -7.81 -11.69 -8.77
C THR A 11 -7.96 -11.20 -7.32
N ALA A 12 -8.88 -11.79 -6.57
CA ALA A 12 -9.16 -11.40 -5.19
C ALA A 12 -7.96 -11.65 -4.26
N LEU A 13 -7.27 -12.77 -4.43
CA LEU A 13 -6.07 -13.10 -3.63
C LEU A 13 -4.89 -12.19 -3.96
N SER A 14 -4.65 -11.88 -5.24
CA SER A 14 -3.55 -11.01 -5.65
C SER A 14 -3.65 -9.62 -5.03
N ILE A 15 -4.82 -8.97 -5.10
CA ILE A 15 -5.00 -7.67 -4.45
C ILE A 15 -5.09 -7.80 -2.93
N GLY A 16 -5.88 -8.74 -2.42
CA GLY A 16 -6.17 -8.87 -0.99
C GLY A 16 -4.92 -9.15 -0.16
N LEU A 17 -4.00 -9.98 -0.66
CA LEU A 17 -2.71 -10.22 -0.01
C LEU A 17 -1.69 -9.12 -0.33
N GLY A 18 -1.69 -8.60 -1.55
CA GLY A 18 -0.71 -7.62 -2.01
C GLY A 18 -0.79 -6.27 -1.30
N VAL A 19 -1.95 -5.89 -0.74
CA VAL A 19 -2.12 -4.63 0.00
C VAL A 19 -1.73 -4.71 1.48
N ILE A 20 -1.49 -5.91 2.04
CA ILE A 20 -1.22 -6.07 3.48
C ILE A 20 0.09 -5.36 3.87
N ALA A 21 1.18 -5.61 3.14
CA ALA A 21 2.47 -5.01 3.44
C ALA A 21 2.49 -3.46 3.26
N PRO A 22 1.93 -2.89 2.17
CA PRO A 22 1.73 -1.45 2.04
C PRO A 22 0.93 -0.84 3.21
N ALA A 23 -0.22 -1.45 3.57
CA ALA A 23 -1.08 -0.94 4.64
C ALA A 23 -0.34 -0.87 5.99
N LEU A 24 0.43 -1.92 6.32
CA LEU A 24 1.26 -1.95 7.53
C LEU A 24 2.39 -0.91 7.46
N SER A 25 3.01 -0.75 6.31
CA SER A 25 4.09 0.23 6.10
C SER A 25 3.60 1.66 6.27
N VAL A 26 2.47 2.02 5.65
CA VAL A 26 1.86 3.35 5.78
C VAL A 26 1.43 3.63 7.23
N GLY A 27 0.84 2.63 7.91
CA GLY A 27 0.49 2.74 9.33
C GLY A 27 1.71 3.02 10.21
N LEU A 28 2.82 2.31 9.97
CA LEU A 28 4.07 2.52 10.70
C LEU A 28 4.70 3.89 10.40
N ILE A 29 4.73 4.30 9.14
CA ILE A 29 5.23 5.62 8.71
C ILE A 29 4.46 6.73 9.41
N GLY A 30 3.12 6.66 9.40
CA GLY A 30 2.26 7.63 10.08
C GLY A 30 2.49 7.65 11.59
N SER A 31 2.54 6.48 12.23
CA SER A 31 2.81 6.38 13.67
C SER A 31 4.15 7.01 14.06
N LYS A 32 5.21 6.75 13.29
CA LYS A 32 6.54 7.33 13.56
C LYS A 32 6.61 8.82 13.29
N ALA A 33 5.90 9.31 12.29
CA ALA A 33 5.75 10.73 12.07
C ALA A 33 5.06 11.40 13.27
N MET A 34 3.97 10.84 13.78
CA MET A 34 3.26 11.38 14.95
C MET A 34 4.12 11.36 16.22
N GLU A 35 4.88 10.28 16.46
CA GLU A 35 5.85 10.22 17.57
C GLU A 35 6.93 11.32 17.46
N ALA A 36 7.45 11.57 16.26
CA ALA A 36 8.45 12.61 16.02
C ALA A 36 7.87 14.02 16.26
N LEU A 37 6.67 14.28 15.77
CA LEU A 37 5.99 15.57 15.95
C LEU A 37 5.56 15.82 17.40
N GLY A 38 5.15 14.77 18.12
CA GLY A 38 4.86 14.87 19.54
C GLY A 38 6.08 15.25 20.39
N ARG A 39 7.29 14.90 19.94
CA ARG A 39 8.56 15.28 20.58
C ARG A 39 9.06 16.65 20.14
N ASN A 40 8.89 16.99 18.88
CA ASN A 40 9.30 18.28 18.32
C ASN A 40 8.28 18.80 17.30
N PRO A 41 7.31 19.62 17.75
CA PRO A 41 6.29 20.19 16.87
C PRO A 41 6.86 21.12 15.79
N GLU A 42 8.00 21.78 16.05
CA GLU A 42 8.63 22.71 15.09
C GLU A 42 9.17 21.99 13.84
N ALA A 43 9.36 20.68 13.91
CA ALA A 43 9.83 19.85 12.79
C ALA A 43 8.72 19.45 11.79
N GLU A 44 7.48 19.98 11.94
CA GLU A 44 6.32 19.59 11.13
C GLU A 44 6.58 19.54 9.62
N SER A 45 7.13 20.61 9.07
CA SER A 45 7.35 20.73 7.63
C SER A 45 8.30 19.64 7.10
N ALA A 46 9.40 19.39 7.81
CA ALA A 46 10.41 18.40 7.42
C ALA A 46 9.89 16.96 7.57
N VAL A 47 9.21 16.66 8.68
CA VAL A 47 8.63 15.34 8.94
C VAL A 47 7.52 15.05 7.93
N ARG A 48 6.62 15.99 7.67
CA ARG A 48 5.52 15.83 6.70
C ARG A 48 6.05 15.50 5.31
N THR A 49 7.08 16.22 4.85
CA THR A 49 7.68 15.99 3.53
C THR A 49 8.24 14.57 3.42
N THR A 50 9.01 14.15 4.42
CA THR A 50 9.62 12.81 4.46
C THR A 50 8.57 11.71 4.58
N MET A 51 7.54 11.93 5.42
CA MET A 51 6.42 11.01 5.62
C MET A 51 5.64 10.78 4.33
N ILE A 52 5.29 11.84 3.60
CA ILE A 52 4.57 11.73 2.32
C ILE A 52 5.40 10.96 1.30
N LEU A 53 6.69 11.27 1.19
CA LEU A 53 7.58 10.57 0.26
C LEU A 53 7.68 9.07 0.60
N ALA A 54 7.88 8.73 1.87
CA ALA A 54 7.92 7.34 2.33
C ALA A 54 6.58 6.62 2.08
N ALA A 55 5.46 7.28 2.35
CA ALA A 55 4.13 6.73 2.10
C ALA A 55 3.90 6.49 0.60
N ALA A 56 4.32 7.41 -0.27
CA ALA A 56 4.21 7.25 -1.73
C ALA A 56 5.01 6.03 -2.24
N PHE A 57 6.22 5.81 -1.69
CA PHE A 57 7.00 4.62 -2.02
C PHE A 57 6.34 3.33 -1.50
N ALA A 58 5.80 3.34 -0.28
CA ALA A 58 5.05 2.20 0.26
C ALA A 58 3.84 1.87 -0.63
N GLU A 59 3.11 2.89 -1.09
CA GLU A 59 1.90 2.71 -1.89
C GLU A 59 2.18 2.23 -3.31
N SER A 60 3.38 2.47 -3.86
CA SER A 60 3.79 1.92 -5.15
C SER A 60 3.70 0.38 -5.19
N ILE A 61 3.94 -0.28 -4.05
CA ILE A 61 3.82 -1.74 -3.92
C ILE A 61 2.35 -2.18 -4.01
N ALA A 62 1.43 -1.43 -3.39
CA ALA A 62 -0.02 -1.67 -3.51
C ALA A 62 -0.51 -1.50 -4.96
N ILE A 63 0.02 -0.50 -5.66
CA ILE A 63 -0.29 -0.26 -7.08
C ILE A 63 0.17 -1.46 -7.93
N PHE A 64 1.34 -2.04 -7.68
CA PHE A 64 1.76 -3.25 -8.41
C PHE A 64 0.80 -4.43 -8.17
N ALA A 65 0.35 -4.64 -6.93
CA ALA A 65 -0.65 -5.67 -6.63
C ALA A 65 -1.99 -5.42 -7.36
N LEU A 66 -2.43 -4.16 -7.41
CA LEU A 66 -3.63 -3.76 -8.17
C LEU A 66 -3.46 -4.00 -9.67
N VAL A 67 -2.33 -3.61 -10.26
CA VAL A 67 -2.05 -3.82 -11.67
C VAL A 67 -2.08 -5.31 -12.02
N VAL A 68 -1.45 -6.16 -11.20
CA VAL A 68 -1.48 -7.62 -11.40
C VAL A 68 -2.91 -8.17 -11.31
N ALA A 69 -3.70 -7.73 -10.32
CA ALA A 69 -5.09 -8.15 -10.19
C ALA A 69 -5.94 -7.72 -11.40
N LEU A 70 -5.75 -6.50 -11.91
CA LEU A 70 -6.45 -6.01 -13.10
C LEU A 70 -6.05 -6.79 -14.37
N ILE A 71 -4.78 -7.15 -14.51
CA ILE A 71 -4.30 -7.99 -15.61
C ILE A 71 -4.96 -9.37 -15.56
N ILE A 72 -5.00 -10.00 -14.38
CA ILE A 72 -5.67 -11.30 -14.21
C ILE A 72 -7.16 -11.20 -14.54
N LYS A 73 -7.83 -10.10 -14.18
CA LYS A 73 -9.28 -9.98 -14.38
C LYS A 73 -9.69 -9.66 -15.82
N PHE A 74 -8.93 -8.82 -16.51
CA PHE A 74 -9.38 -8.21 -17.77
C PHE A 74 -8.53 -8.57 -18.99
N VAL A 75 -7.32 -9.09 -18.79
CA VAL A 75 -6.37 -9.38 -19.89
C VAL A 75 -6.20 -10.87 -20.08
N VAL A 76 -5.94 -11.60 -18.98
CA VAL A 76 -5.75 -13.06 -18.97
C VAL A 76 -7.09 -13.74 -18.91
#